data_AF-A0A8T7FFT8-F1
#
_entry.id   AF-A0A8T7FFT8-F1
#
_cell.length_a   1.000
_cell.length_b   1.000
_cell.length_c   1.000
_cell.angle_alpha   90.00
_cell.angle_beta   90.00
_cell.angle_gamma   90.00
#
_symmetry.space_group_name_H-M   'P 1'
#
loop_
_entity.id
_entity.type
_entity.pdbx_description
1 polymer ?
#
loop_
_entity_poly.entity_id
_entity_poly.type
_entity_poly.pdbx_seq_one_letter_code
_entity_poly.pdbx_strand_id
1 'polypeptide(L)'
;MKIKRYIISLSVIFLLLVVSGCQPAPTPIDNPQPTITTGGGEVQNIRVEKASPQRTVSSSEEFPLPNCGGTEKLTQTLGTQVSVSKSVQMGSTVSLSGGGEVGVSAAAKITVQAAIEAEYKQEYETANSRLDTIGMGAAPKTHVIYTVEWERQEFSSLVTYELNRELVQTPYTFIMDVPKLSGSREEKCPDIGSVVAATPVPQNQSGIDTTVATPAGQDGPFRPHYQVDIGDGIFDKGTFSDGMAEYSQDWLWANGHGNIQRIRQEEFPSGCDISRYNTNLVWIAGNNGMQFTVNDQVVGTYKAADDSHGYIFEYPINFGDKLCAVNYRPATGYAILLGPNIYYHYDSYCYRGNCK
;
A
#
# COMPACT_ATOMS: atom_id res chain seq x y z
N MET A 1 -54.03 18.06 1.48
CA MET A 1 -54.21 19.40 0.90
C MET A 1 -53.40 19.46 -0.38
N LYS A 2 -54.06 19.47 -1.56
CA LYS A 2 -53.42 19.45 -2.89
C LYS A 2 -53.29 20.90 -3.38
N ILE A 3 -52.07 21.36 -3.67
CA ILE A 3 -51.88 22.62 -4.39
C ILE A 3 -51.33 22.28 -5.77
N LYS A 4 -52.23 22.35 -6.77
CA LYS A 4 -51.87 22.45 -8.18
C LYS A 4 -51.41 23.87 -8.45
N ARG A 5 -50.28 24.04 -9.14
CA ARG A 5 -49.97 25.27 -9.89
C ARG A 5 -49.62 24.88 -11.33
N TYR A 6 -50.45 25.36 -12.24
CA TYR A 6 -50.23 25.48 -13.67
C TYR A 6 -49.73 26.91 -13.97
N ILE A 7 -49.10 27.09 -15.15
CA ILE A 7 -48.93 28.29 -16.01
C ILE A 7 -47.53 28.14 -16.67
N ILE A 8 -47.38 27.70 -17.93
CA ILE A 8 -47.67 28.30 -19.26
C ILE A 8 -46.63 29.34 -19.72
N SER A 9 -46.22 29.18 -21.00
CA SER A 9 -45.53 30.14 -21.91
C SER A 9 -44.01 30.28 -21.75
N LEU A 10 -43.19 30.44 -22.79
CA LEU A 10 -43.44 30.89 -24.17
C LEU A 10 -42.29 30.41 -25.08
N SER A 11 -42.63 30.00 -26.29
CA SER A 11 -41.69 29.69 -27.38
C SER A 11 -40.98 30.95 -27.90
N VAL A 12 -39.66 30.87 -28.13
CA VAL A 12 -38.97 31.70 -29.12
C VAL A 12 -38.07 30.78 -29.94
N ILE A 13 -38.56 30.44 -31.13
CA ILE A 13 -37.80 29.79 -32.20
C ILE A 13 -37.03 30.92 -32.89
N PHE A 14 -35.70 30.96 -32.71
CA PHE A 14 -34.84 31.85 -33.48
C PHE A 14 -34.31 31.08 -34.70
N LEU A 15 -34.92 31.38 -35.86
CA LEU A 15 -34.56 30.87 -37.16
C LEU A 15 -33.33 31.67 -37.66
N LEU A 16 -32.15 31.06 -37.62
CA LEU A 16 -30.92 31.64 -38.17
C LEU A 16 -30.77 31.21 -39.63
N LEU A 17 -31.02 32.16 -40.54
CA LEU A 17 -30.67 32.11 -41.95
C LEU A 17 -29.14 32.15 -42.11
N VAL A 18 -28.54 31.01 -42.48
CA VAL A 18 -27.13 30.97 -42.91
C VAL A 18 -27.10 31.22 -44.42
N VAL A 19 -26.66 32.41 -44.80
CA VAL A 19 -26.35 32.80 -46.18
C VAL A 19 -25.04 32.10 -46.56
N SER A 20 -25.10 31.16 -47.50
CA SER A 20 -23.92 30.53 -48.10
C SER A 20 -23.26 31.50 -49.09
N GLY A 21 -22.33 32.32 -48.61
CA GLY A 21 -21.39 33.04 -49.45
C GLY A 21 -20.17 32.18 -49.75
N CYS A 22 -19.99 31.77 -51.00
CA CYS A 22 -18.75 31.21 -51.50
C CYS A 22 -17.65 32.30 -51.42
N GLN A 23 -16.79 32.23 -50.40
CA GLN A 23 -15.51 32.95 -50.42
C GLN A 23 -14.43 32.08 -51.09
N PRO A 24 -13.57 32.67 -51.95
CA PRO A 24 -12.45 31.96 -52.54
C PRO A 24 -11.48 31.49 -51.44
N ALA A 25 -11.01 30.25 -51.58
CA ALA A 25 -10.09 29.62 -50.65
C ALA A 25 -8.86 30.51 -50.41
N PRO A 26 -8.57 30.92 -49.16
CA PRO A 26 -7.31 31.57 -48.86
C PRO A 26 -6.17 30.58 -49.09
N THR A 27 -5.16 31.02 -49.85
CA THR A 27 -3.86 30.35 -49.99
C THR A 27 -3.34 29.87 -48.63
N PRO A 28 -2.76 28.66 -48.53
CA PRO A 28 -2.12 28.21 -47.30
C PRO A 28 -0.99 29.18 -46.96
N ILE A 29 -1.21 30.00 -45.94
CA ILE A 29 -0.12 30.67 -45.24
C ILE A 29 0.47 29.57 -44.36
N ASP A 30 1.71 29.18 -44.65
CA ASP A 30 2.55 28.39 -43.76
C ASP A 30 2.66 29.16 -42.44
N ASN A 31 1.69 28.91 -41.54
CA ASN A 31 1.77 29.34 -40.17
C ASN A 31 2.95 28.56 -39.58
N PRO A 32 4.05 29.21 -39.16
CA PRO A 32 5.13 28.50 -38.49
C PRO A 32 4.51 27.84 -37.28
N GLN A 33 4.45 26.50 -37.32
CA GLN A 33 4.03 25.70 -36.19
C GLN A 33 4.92 26.11 -35.04
N PRO A 34 4.39 26.69 -33.94
CA PRO A 34 5.22 27.10 -32.83
C PRO A 34 5.93 25.85 -32.34
N THR A 35 7.25 25.82 -32.52
CA THR A 35 8.11 24.80 -31.93
C THR A 35 7.99 24.98 -30.42
N ILE A 36 7.10 24.22 -29.78
CA ILE A 36 7.00 24.16 -28.34
C ILE A 36 8.27 23.47 -27.87
N THR A 37 9.27 24.27 -27.54
CA THR A 37 10.48 23.80 -26.87
C THR A 37 10.03 23.15 -25.57
N THR A 38 10.20 21.83 -25.44
CA THR A 38 9.95 21.02 -24.24
C THR A 38 10.95 21.34 -23.13
N GLY A 39 11.10 22.62 -22.79
CA GLY A 39 11.72 23.04 -21.55
C GLY A 39 10.76 22.67 -20.42
N GLY A 40 11.26 21.97 -19.40
CA GLY A 40 10.51 21.68 -18.18
C GLY A 40 10.18 22.97 -17.45
N GLY A 41 9.13 23.66 -17.90
CA GLY A 41 8.64 24.89 -17.31
C GLY A 41 8.36 24.69 -15.82
N GLU A 42 8.76 25.67 -15.01
CA GLU A 42 8.51 25.67 -13.58
C GLU A 42 7.01 25.87 -13.33
N VAL A 43 6.43 25.01 -12.49
CA VAL A 43 5.03 25.14 -12.04
C VAL A 43 4.99 26.08 -10.84
N GLN A 44 4.14 27.10 -10.91
CA GLN A 44 3.95 28.08 -9.83
C GLN A 44 2.46 28.28 -9.52
N ASN A 45 2.16 28.96 -8.41
CA ASN A 45 0.80 29.42 -8.07
C ASN A 45 -0.27 28.31 -8.10
N ILE A 46 0.07 27.11 -7.61
CA ILE A 46 -0.85 25.97 -7.61
C ILE A 46 -1.99 26.22 -6.63
N ARG A 47 -3.22 26.09 -7.13
CA ARG A 47 -4.47 26.17 -6.37
C ARG A 47 -5.31 24.93 -6.63
N VAL A 48 -5.49 24.14 -5.58
CA VAL A 48 -6.30 22.91 -5.62
C VAL A 48 -7.71 23.24 -5.14
N GLU A 49 -8.73 22.92 -5.94
CA GLU A 49 -10.12 23.03 -5.51
C GLU A 49 -10.58 21.72 -4.88
N LYS A 50 -10.89 21.71 -3.58
CA LYS A 50 -11.37 20.49 -2.90
C LYS A 50 -12.77 20.12 -3.36
N ALA A 51 -12.99 18.81 -3.57
CA ALA A 51 -14.30 18.25 -3.84
C ALA A 51 -14.87 17.54 -2.60
N SER A 52 -16.17 17.25 -2.64
CA SER A 52 -16.75 16.24 -1.75
C SER A 52 -16.55 14.85 -2.34
N PRO A 53 -16.29 13.81 -1.52
CA PRO A 53 -16.03 12.47 -2.04
C PRO A 53 -17.30 11.81 -2.54
N GLN A 54 -17.21 11.14 -3.69
CA GLN A 54 -18.11 10.05 -4.06
C GLN A 54 -17.65 8.77 -3.36
N ARG A 55 -18.59 8.03 -2.76
CA ARG A 55 -18.28 6.86 -1.92
C ARG A 55 -18.86 5.59 -2.53
N THR A 56 -18.05 4.56 -2.63
CA THR A 56 -18.45 3.24 -3.10
C THR A 56 -17.72 2.16 -2.29
N VAL A 57 -18.42 1.09 -1.93
CA VAL A 57 -17.75 -0.11 -1.40
C VAL A 57 -17.04 -0.79 -2.56
N SER A 58 -15.72 -0.94 -2.46
CA SER A 58 -14.87 -1.49 -3.53
C SER A 58 -14.58 -2.98 -3.33
N SER A 59 -14.35 -3.40 -2.08
CA SER A 59 -14.04 -4.80 -1.75
C SER A 59 -14.33 -5.10 -0.27
N SER A 60 -14.22 -6.39 0.10
CA SER A 60 -14.31 -6.86 1.48
C SER A 60 -13.20 -7.87 1.74
N GLU A 61 -12.68 -7.88 2.96
CA GLU A 61 -11.61 -8.77 3.41
C GLU A 61 -11.91 -9.28 4.83
N GLU A 62 -11.42 -10.47 5.14
CA GLU A 62 -11.60 -11.10 6.44
C GLU A 62 -10.29 -11.10 7.24
N PHE A 63 -10.35 -10.58 8.45
CA PHE A 63 -9.23 -10.49 9.37
C PHE A 63 -9.46 -11.44 10.55
N PRO A 64 -8.80 -12.61 10.56
CA PRO A 64 -8.91 -13.54 11.68
C PRO A 64 -8.15 -12.98 12.90
N LEU A 65 -8.82 -12.97 14.03
CA LEU A 65 -8.27 -12.68 15.35
C LEU A 65 -8.50 -13.87 16.28
N PRO A 66 -7.70 -14.94 16.16
CA PRO A 66 -7.83 -16.08 17.04
C PRO A 66 -7.11 -15.86 18.38
N ASN A 67 -7.77 -16.32 19.42
CA ASN A 67 -7.33 -16.28 20.81
C ASN A 67 -7.55 -17.66 21.46
N CYS A 68 -7.27 -18.73 20.70
CA CYS A 68 -7.65 -20.09 21.04
C CYS A 68 -6.91 -20.68 22.24
N GLY A 69 -5.66 -20.27 22.47
CA GLY A 69 -4.86 -20.64 23.64
C GLY A 69 -4.84 -19.60 24.75
N GLY A 70 -5.41 -18.41 24.53
CA GLY A 70 -5.30 -17.31 25.47
C GLY A 70 -6.18 -17.50 26.70
N THR A 71 -5.65 -17.09 27.84
CA THR A 71 -6.36 -17.03 29.12
C THR A 71 -7.05 -15.67 29.35
N GLU A 72 -6.64 -14.65 28.59
CA GLU A 72 -7.14 -13.28 28.68
C GLU A 72 -7.71 -12.82 27.34
N LYS A 73 -8.47 -11.71 27.36
CA LYS A 73 -9.04 -11.12 26.13
C LYS A 73 -7.91 -10.52 25.30
N LEU A 74 -7.79 -10.96 24.06
CA LEU A 74 -6.93 -10.32 23.07
C LEU A 74 -7.64 -9.07 22.55
N THR A 75 -6.93 -7.94 22.53
CA THR A 75 -7.43 -6.66 22.00
C THR A 75 -6.41 -6.05 21.05
N GLN A 76 -6.90 -5.57 19.91
CA GLN A 76 -6.12 -4.84 18.92
C GLN A 76 -6.98 -3.74 18.27
N THR A 77 -6.39 -2.84 17.50
CA THR A 77 -7.15 -1.84 16.74
C THR A 77 -7.10 -2.17 15.25
N LEU A 78 -8.05 -1.67 14.47
CA LEU A 78 -8.02 -1.88 13.01
C LEU A 78 -6.76 -1.28 12.38
N GLY A 79 -6.25 -0.18 12.93
CA GLY A 79 -5.01 0.46 12.51
C GLY A 79 -3.76 -0.40 12.62
N THR A 80 -3.75 -1.45 13.46
CA THR A 80 -2.63 -2.42 13.51
C THR A 80 -2.70 -3.52 12.45
N GLN A 81 -3.81 -3.58 11.69
CA GLN A 81 -4.01 -4.58 10.63
C GLN A 81 -3.94 -3.95 9.24
N VAL A 82 -4.52 -2.77 9.08
CA VAL A 82 -4.70 -2.11 7.78
C VAL A 82 -4.42 -0.61 7.89
N SER A 83 -4.12 0.00 6.76
CA SER A 83 -3.93 1.45 6.61
C SER A 83 -4.80 1.99 5.50
N VAL A 84 -5.12 3.29 5.56
CA VAL A 84 -5.76 3.98 4.44
C VAL A 84 -4.76 4.06 3.28
N SER A 85 -5.19 3.71 2.07
CA SER A 85 -4.40 3.98 0.85
C SER A 85 -4.83 5.32 0.25
N LYS A 86 -3.94 5.96 -0.51
CA LYS A 86 -4.29 7.13 -1.32
C LYS A 86 -3.54 7.14 -2.66
N SER A 87 -4.14 7.74 -3.68
CA SER A 87 -3.49 7.99 -4.96
C SER A 87 -4.05 9.24 -5.64
N VAL A 88 -3.26 9.82 -6.56
CA VAL A 88 -3.68 10.98 -7.36
C VAL A 88 -3.61 10.65 -8.83
N GLN A 89 -4.75 10.70 -9.50
CA GLN A 89 -4.85 10.60 -10.95
C GLN A 89 -5.02 12.01 -11.52
N MET A 90 -4.18 12.37 -12.50
CA MET A 90 -4.31 13.63 -13.23
C MET A 90 -4.71 13.36 -14.67
N GLY A 91 -5.54 14.24 -15.22
CA GLY A 91 -5.83 14.26 -16.65
C GLY A 91 -4.56 14.40 -17.50
N SER A 92 -4.59 13.81 -18.69
CA SER A 92 -3.48 13.86 -19.64
C SER A 92 -3.38 15.19 -20.41
N THR A 93 -4.49 15.91 -20.51
CA THR A 93 -4.60 17.20 -21.23
C THR A 93 -4.94 18.32 -20.27
N VAL A 94 -4.49 19.52 -20.62
CA VAL A 94 -4.83 20.76 -19.90
C VAL A 94 -5.54 21.72 -20.84
N SER A 95 -6.46 22.50 -20.30
CA SER A 95 -7.06 23.61 -21.04
C SER A 95 -6.29 24.89 -20.77
N LEU A 96 -5.75 25.51 -21.83
CA LEU A 96 -5.17 26.85 -21.75
C LEU A 96 -6.29 27.90 -21.80
N SER A 97 -6.07 29.04 -21.15
CA SER A 97 -7.02 30.17 -21.16
C SER A 97 -7.30 30.71 -22.58
N GLY A 98 -6.44 30.40 -23.55
CA GLY A 98 -6.60 30.73 -24.98
C GLY A 98 -7.32 29.67 -25.83
N GLY A 99 -7.83 28.58 -25.24
CA GLY A 99 -8.60 27.54 -25.96
C GLY A 99 -7.79 26.42 -26.62
N GLY A 100 -6.50 26.29 -26.30
CA GLY A 100 -5.65 25.17 -26.74
C GLY A 100 -5.56 24.05 -25.69
N GLU A 101 -5.36 22.81 -26.16
CA GLU A 101 -5.00 21.68 -25.30
C GLU A 101 -3.51 21.36 -25.39
N VAL A 102 -2.85 21.18 -24.25
CA VAL A 102 -1.43 20.79 -24.18
C VAL A 102 -1.28 19.63 -23.20
N GLY A 103 -0.31 18.75 -23.44
CA GLY A 103 0.02 17.68 -22.50
C GLY A 103 0.69 18.23 -21.23
N VAL A 104 0.36 17.67 -20.06
CA VAL A 104 1.08 17.98 -18.81
C VAL A 104 2.47 17.34 -18.86
N SER A 105 3.53 18.12 -18.64
CA SER A 105 4.89 17.57 -18.53
C SER A 105 5.01 16.66 -17.30
N ALA A 106 5.85 15.63 -17.36
CA ALA A 106 6.04 14.71 -16.22
C ALA A 106 6.51 15.43 -14.94
N ALA A 107 7.39 16.43 -15.08
CA ALA A 107 7.84 17.27 -13.97
C ALA A 107 6.69 18.08 -13.35
N ALA A 108 5.85 18.71 -14.19
CA ALA A 108 4.69 19.45 -13.70
C ALA A 108 3.70 18.53 -12.98
N LYS A 109 3.49 17.30 -13.50
CA LYS A 109 2.61 16.30 -12.89
C LYS A 109 3.04 15.95 -11.46
N ILE A 110 4.33 15.73 -11.21
CA ILE A 110 4.85 15.41 -9.87
C ILE A 110 4.57 16.56 -8.89
N THR A 111 4.91 17.80 -9.28
CA THR A 111 4.71 18.98 -8.41
C THR A 111 3.23 19.21 -8.10
N VAL A 112 2.37 19.06 -9.10
CA VAL A 112 0.92 19.23 -8.94
C VAL A 112 0.30 18.09 -8.11
N GLN A 113 0.72 16.84 -8.32
CA GLN A 113 0.28 15.71 -7.48
C GLN A 113 0.64 15.92 -6.01
N ALA A 114 1.87 16.37 -5.72
CA ALA A 114 2.29 16.67 -4.35
C ALA A 114 1.44 17.78 -3.70
N ALA A 115 1.07 18.81 -4.46
CA ALA A 115 0.17 19.87 -3.97
C ALA A 115 -1.25 19.35 -3.69
N ILE A 116 -1.79 18.48 -4.56
CA ILE A 116 -3.08 17.83 -4.34
C ILE A 116 -3.03 16.97 -3.07
N GLU A 117 -1.99 16.16 -2.89
CA GLU A 117 -1.84 15.34 -1.68
C GLU A 117 -1.72 16.17 -0.41
N ALA A 118 -1.02 17.31 -0.47
CA ALA A 118 -0.90 18.23 0.65
C ALA A 118 -2.27 18.83 1.02
N GLU A 119 -3.10 19.16 0.04
CA GLU A 119 -4.45 19.70 0.25
C GLU A 119 -5.38 18.69 0.93
N TYR A 120 -5.27 17.39 0.61
CA TYR A 120 -6.06 16.30 1.22
C TYR A 120 -5.39 15.63 2.43
N LYS A 121 -4.29 16.21 2.94
CA LYS A 121 -3.51 15.62 4.03
C LYS A 121 -4.36 15.40 5.28
N GLN A 122 -5.19 16.38 5.66
CA GLN A 122 -6.00 16.29 6.87
C GLN A 122 -7.07 15.19 6.75
N GLU A 123 -7.72 15.03 5.60
CA GLU A 123 -8.69 13.95 5.35
C GLU A 123 -8.04 12.59 5.47
N TYR A 124 -6.86 12.42 4.88
CA TYR A 124 -6.06 11.20 5.00
C TYR A 124 -5.67 10.90 6.44
N GLU A 125 -5.09 11.86 7.16
CA GLU A 125 -4.67 11.67 8.56
C GLU A 125 -5.85 11.41 9.49
N THR A 126 -7.00 12.05 9.25
CA THR A 126 -8.23 11.82 10.00
C THR A 126 -8.78 10.41 9.75
N ALA A 127 -8.80 9.97 8.49
CA ALA A 127 -9.24 8.63 8.15
C ALA A 127 -8.32 7.57 8.75
N ASN A 128 -7.00 7.79 8.71
CA ASN A 128 -6.02 6.85 9.22
C ASN A 128 -6.05 6.78 10.75
N SER A 129 -6.07 7.92 11.46
CA SER A 129 -6.13 7.95 12.93
C SER A 129 -7.43 7.35 13.49
N ARG A 130 -8.54 7.42 12.74
CA ARG A 130 -9.78 6.73 13.12
C ARG A 130 -9.59 5.21 13.20
N LEU A 131 -8.71 4.59 12.41
CA LEU A 131 -8.48 3.14 12.46
C LEU A 131 -7.93 2.69 13.81
N ASP A 132 -7.16 3.55 14.47
CA ASP A 132 -6.65 3.30 15.82
C ASP A 132 -7.73 3.37 16.91
N THR A 133 -8.90 3.92 16.59
CA THR A 133 -10.05 3.97 17.51
C THR A 133 -10.99 2.78 17.37
N ILE A 134 -10.86 2.00 16.29
CA ILE A 134 -11.73 0.86 16.02
C ILE A 134 -11.14 -0.36 16.72
N GLY A 135 -11.65 -0.65 17.91
CA GLY A 135 -11.24 -1.81 18.69
C GLY A 135 -11.77 -3.11 18.11
N MET A 136 -10.88 -4.09 17.97
CA MET A 136 -11.16 -5.49 17.72
C MET A 136 -10.74 -6.29 18.95
N GLY A 137 -11.49 -7.33 19.28
CA GLY A 137 -11.11 -8.24 20.34
C GLY A 137 -11.65 -9.65 20.19
N ALA A 138 -10.96 -10.58 20.81
CA ALA A 138 -11.37 -11.97 20.91
C ALA A 138 -11.31 -12.40 22.37
N ALA A 139 -12.40 -12.96 22.87
CA ALA A 139 -12.45 -13.49 24.24
C ALA A 139 -11.47 -14.68 24.38
N PRO A 140 -11.05 -15.03 25.62
CA PRO A 140 -10.26 -16.23 25.85
C PRO A 140 -10.89 -17.45 25.18
N LYS A 141 -10.08 -18.27 24.51
CA LYS A 141 -10.50 -19.51 23.82
C LYS A 141 -11.51 -19.32 22.68
N THR A 142 -11.50 -18.15 22.02
CA THR A 142 -12.36 -17.88 20.86
C THR A 142 -11.54 -17.57 19.60
N HIS A 143 -12.14 -17.77 18.43
CA HIS A 143 -11.61 -17.30 17.16
C HIS A 143 -12.61 -16.32 16.55
N VAL A 144 -12.27 -15.03 16.47
CA VAL A 144 -13.19 -14.04 15.90
C VAL A 144 -12.67 -13.63 14.53
N ILE A 145 -13.50 -13.75 13.50
CA ILE A 145 -13.21 -13.24 12.16
C ILE A 145 -13.94 -11.93 11.97
N TYR A 146 -13.17 -10.86 11.75
CA TYR A 146 -13.69 -9.53 11.44
C TYR A 146 -13.82 -9.36 9.94
N THR A 147 -14.93 -8.80 9.49
CA THR A 147 -15.13 -8.40 8.10
C THR A 147 -14.85 -6.91 7.97
N VAL A 148 -13.91 -6.57 7.08
CA VAL A 148 -13.53 -5.20 6.77
C VAL A 148 -13.93 -4.91 5.33
N GLU A 149 -14.78 -3.92 5.15
CA GLU A 149 -15.15 -3.39 3.84
C GLU A 149 -14.27 -2.19 3.51
N TRP A 150 -13.74 -2.19 2.29
CA TRP A 150 -12.99 -1.06 1.75
C TRP A 150 -13.96 -0.09 1.10
N GLU A 151 -14.08 1.11 1.66
CA GLU A 151 -14.82 2.21 1.03
C GLU A 151 -13.85 3.05 0.19
N ARG A 152 -14.00 2.97 -1.13
CA ARG A 152 -13.35 3.89 -2.05
C ARG A 152 -14.02 5.26 -2.01
N GLN A 153 -13.23 6.30 -1.75
CA GLN A 153 -13.63 7.70 -1.76
C GLN A 153 -12.91 8.42 -2.90
N GLU A 154 -13.67 8.89 -3.88
CA GLU A 154 -13.14 9.59 -5.05
C GLU A 154 -13.49 11.08 -4.99
N PHE A 155 -12.47 11.92 -5.05
CA PHE A 155 -12.57 13.38 -5.03
C PHE A 155 -12.13 13.91 -6.41
N SER A 156 -13.10 14.18 -7.28
CA SER A 156 -12.83 14.67 -8.64
C SER A 156 -13.06 16.18 -8.73
N SER A 157 -12.05 16.91 -9.20
CA SER A 157 -12.09 18.38 -9.28
C SER A 157 -11.07 18.92 -10.29
N LEU A 158 -10.86 20.23 -10.29
CA LEU A 158 -9.85 20.93 -11.07
C LEU A 158 -8.72 21.45 -10.18
N VAL A 159 -7.50 21.42 -10.69
CA VAL A 159 -6.36 22.14 -10.14
C VAL A 159 -5.95 23.22 -11.14
N THR A 160 -5.75 24.44 -10.63
CA THR A 160 -5.30 25.58 -11.43
C THR A 160 -3.86 25.91 -11.05
N TYR A 161 -2.98 26.14 -12.02
CA TYR A 161 -1.58 26.52 -11.77
C TYR A 161 -1.01 27.32 -12.93
N GLU A 162 0.14 27.96 -12.71
CA GLU A 162 0.86 28.71 -13.73
C GLU A 162 2.00 27.85 -14.29
N LEU A 163 2.07 27.73 -15.62
CA LEU A 163 3.15 27.06 -16.34
C LEU A 163 3.62 27.97 -17.46
N ASN A 164 4.90 28.36 -17.44
CA ASN A 164 5.47 29.31 -18.41
C ASN A 164 4.68 30.63 -18.53
N ARG A 165 4.16 31.14 -17.40
CA ARG A 165 3.31 32.35 -17.31
C ARG A 165 1.91 32.24 -17.90
N GLU A 166 1.48 31.03 -18.24
CA GLU A 166 0.11 30.76 -18.65
C GLU A 166 -0.65 30.09 -17.52
N LEU A 167 -1.89 30.53 -17.31
CA LEU A 167 -2.79 29.89 -16.36
C LEU A 167 -3.39 28.63 -16.99
N VAL A 168 -3.18 27.51 -16.32
CA VAL A 168 -3.52 26.17 -16.78
C VAL A 168 -4.52 25.55 -15.80
N GLN A 169 -5.53 24.85 -16.34
CA GLN A 169 -6.44 24.04 -15.55
C GLN A 169 -6.37 22.58 -15.98
N THR A 170 -6.26 21.69 -15.01
CA THR A 170 -6.14 20.25 -15.22
C THR A 170 -7.13 19.52 -14.31
N PRO A 171 -7.94 18.58 -14.83
CA PRO A 171 -8.76 17.73 -13.98
C PRO A 171 -7.90 16.76 -13.19
N TYR A 172 -8.31 16.48 -11.97
CA TYR A 172 -7.70 15.46 -11.13
C TYR A 172 -8.78 14.64 -10.40
N THR A 173 -8.41 13.41 -10.05
CA THR A 173 -9.15 12.55 -9.14
C THR A 173 -8.20 12.11 -8.03
N PHE A 174 -8.46 12.56 -6.80
CA PHE A 174 -7.81 12.04 -5.60
C PHE A 174 -8.63 10.86 -5.09
N ILE A 175 -7.99 9.71 -4.84
CA ILE A 175 -8.67 8.47 -4.44
C ILE A 175 -8.13 8.06 -3.09
N MET A 176 -9.01 7.72 -2.15
CA MET A 176 -8.66 7.07 -0.89
C MET A 176 -9.43 5.75 -0.77
N ASP A 177 -8.77 4.65 -0.41
CA ASP A 177 -9.47 3.44 0.02
C ASP A 177 -9.42 3.38 1.56
N VAL A 178 -10.59 3.56 2.18
CA VAL A 178 -10.75 3.69 3.63
C VAL A 178 -11.36 2.39 4.19
N PRO A 179 -10.64 1.62 5.00
CA PRO A 179 -11.19 0.40 5.58
C PRO A 179 -12.23 0.72 6.65
N LYS A 180 -13.31 -0.05 6.65
CA LYS A 180 -14.42 0.05 7.60
C LYS A 180 -14.74 -1.32 8.15
N LEU A 181 -14.82 -1.42 9.47
CA LEU A 181 -15.33 -2.62 10.09
C LEU A 181 -16.84 -2.75 9.80
N SER A 182 -17.22 -3.79 9.04
CA SER A 182 -18.61 -4.04 8.66
C SER A 182 -19.29 -5.06 9.57
N GLY A 183 -18.52 -5.98 10.16
CA GLY A 183 -19.03 -6.96 11.10
C GLY A 183 -17.96 -7.87 11.69
N SER A 184 -18.42 -8.83 12.48
CA SER A 184 -17.60 -9.92 12.97
C SER A 184 -18.45 -11.17 13.20
N ARG A 185 -17.79 -12.33 13.15
CA ARG A 185 -18.36 -13.61 13.56
C ARG A 185 -17.38 -14.37 14.43
N GLU A 186 -17.91 -15.12 15.38
CA GLU A 186 -17.12 -16.06 16.16
C GLU A 186 -17.13 -17.42 15.47
N GLU A 187 -15.96 -17.98 15.28
CA GLU A 187 -15.74 -19.35 14.84
C GLU A 187 -15.20 -20.18 15.99
N LYS A 188 -15.47 -21.49 15.93
CA LYS A 188 -14.87 -22.41 16.89
C LYS A 188 -13.37 -22.41 16.70
N CYS A 189 -12.65 -22.35 17.81
CA CYS A 189 -11.25 -22.67 17.79
C CYS A 189 -11.06 -24.09 17.22
N PRO A 190 -10.09 -24.30 16.32
CA PRO A 190 -9.76 -25.65 15.90
C PRO A 190 -9.50 -26.48 17.15
N ASP A 191 -10.06 -27.69 17.21
CA ASP A 191 -9.65 -28.65 18.23
C ASP A 191 -8.17 -28.92 17.98
N ILE A 192 -7.30 -28.21 18.70
CA ILE A 192 -5.87 -28.48 18.74
C ILE A 192 -5.77 -29.79 19.50
N GLY A 193 -6.04 -30.90 18.81
CA GLY A 193 -5.85 -32.24 19.33
C GLY A 193 -4.44 -32.27 19.91
N SER A 194 -4.37 -32.45 21.22
CA SER A 194 -3.18 -32.55 22.07
C SER A 194 -1.91 -32.54 21.24
N VAL A 195 -1.29 -31.35 21.08
CA VAL A 195 -0.07 -31.16 20.28
C VAL A 195 0.90 -32.27 20.67
N VAL A 196 1.07 -33.26 19.78
CA VAL A 196 2.12 -34.25 19.92
C VAL A 196 3.38 -33.42 19.90
N ALA A 197 4.09 -33.36 21.03
CA ALA A 197 5.32 -32.59 21.18
C ALA A 197 6.14 -32.78 19.91
N ALA A 198 6.34 -31.69 19.16
CA ALA A 198 7.07 -31.73 17.91
C ALA A 198 8.41 -32.39 18.23
N THR A 199 8.61 -33.59 17.70
CA THR A 199 9.90 -34.24 17.81
C THR A 199 10.88 -33.29 17.15
N PRO A 200 11.94 -32.82 17.84
CA PRO A 200 12.88 -31.88 17.26
C PRO A 200 13.37 -32.47 15.94
N VAL A 201 13.01 -31.80 14.84
CA VAL A 201 13.47 -32.20 13.52
C VAL A 201 14.99 -32.08 13.57
N PRO A 202 15.76 -33.16 13.36
CA PRO A 202 17.20 -33.05 13.28
C PRO A 202 17.53 -32.07 12.16
N GLN A 203 18.17 -30.96 12.49
CA GLN A 203 18.75 -30.06 11.50
C GLN A 203 19.80 -30.86 10.73
N ASN A 204 19.38 -31.44 9.60
CA ASN A 204 20.24 -32.25 8.78
C ASN A 204 21.14 -31.28 7.99
N GLN A 205 22.37 -31.10 8.48
CA GLN A 205 23.44 -30.43 7.75
C GLN A 205 23.64 -31.15 6.42
N SER A 206 23.18 -30.55 5.32
CA SER A 206 23.50 -31.02 3.97
C SER A 206 24.01 -29.87 3.11
N GLY A 207 24.87 -30.24 2.17
CA GLY A 207 25.85 -29.39 1.51
C GLY A 207 25.31 -28.10 0.89
N ILE A 208 26.19 -27.11 0.87
CA ILE A 208 25.97 -25.79 0.26
C ILE A 208 25.80 -26.00 -1.25
N ASP A 209 24.55 -26.06 -1.69
CA ASP A 209 24.17 -25.67 -3.04
C ASP A 209 23.87 -24.17 -2.99
N THR A 210 24.68 -23.37 -3.67
CA THR A 210 24.68 -21.89 -3.59
C THR A 210 23.49 -21.24 -4.29
N THR A 211 22.63 -22.03 -4.95
CA THR A 211 21.39 -21.58 -5.58
C THR A 211 20.19 -22.15 -4.84
N VAL A 212 19.48 -21.30 -4.10
CA VAL A 212 18.13 -21.64 -3.64
C VAL A 212 17.24 -21.55 -4.86
N ALA A 213 16.53 -22.63 -5.19
CA ALA A 213 15.56 -22.59 -6.26
C ALA A 213 14.52 -21.50 -5.94
N THR A 214 14.27 -20.61 -6.90
CA THR A 214 13.11 -19.70 -6.88
C THR A 214 11.88 -20.49 -6.44
N PRO A 215 11.02 -19.97 -5.55
CA PRO A 215 9.88 -20.70 -5.01
C PRO A 215 9.10 -21.41 -6.12
N ALA A 216 9.19 -22.74 -6.15
CA ALA A 216 8.59 -23.52 -7.22
C ALA A 216 7.05 -23.34 -7.18
N GLY A 217 6.46 -22.99 -8.32
CA GLY A 217 5.01 -22.85 -8.45
C GLY A 217 4.44 -21.46 -8.10
N GLN A 218 5.27 -20.43 -7.99
CA GLN A 218 4.80 -19.03 -7.91
C GLN A 218 5.00 -18.33 -9.26
N ASP A 219 3.94 -17.69 -9.77
CA ASP A 219 3.98 -16.91 -11.01
C ASP A 219 4.55 -15.51 -10.76
N GLY A 220 5.56 -15.12 -11.53
CA GLY A 220 6.02 -13.74 -11.61
C GLY A 220 7.54 -13.56 -11.82
N PRO A 221 8.03 -12.34 -12.07
CA PRO A 221 9.44 -11.99 -12.24
C PRO A 221 10.26 -12.08 -10.93
N PHE A 222 10.18 -13.21 -10.22
CA PHE A 222 11.03 -13.46 -9.06
C PHE A 222 12.51 -13.36 -9.43
N ARG A 223 13.29 -12.85 -8.49
CA ARG A 223 14.72 -12.63 -8.66
C ARG A 223 15.48 -13.87 -8.21
N PRO A 224 16.73 -14.07 -8.67
CA PRO A 224 17.56 -15.15 -8.14
C PRO A 224 17.77 -15.01 -6.64
N HIS A 225 17.70 -16.14 -5.93
CA HIS A 225 17.92 -16.23 -4.48
C HIS A 225 19.26 -16.90 -4.16
N TYR A 226 19.95 -16.38 -3.16
CA TYR A 226 21.25 -16.87 -2.70
C TYR A 226 21.25 -17.06 -1.18
N GLN A 227 21.94 -18.08 -0.68
CA GLN A 227 22.16 -18.23 0.76
C GLN A 227 23.35 -17.38 1.21
N VAL A 228 23.20 -16.72 2.36
CA VAL A 228 24.22 -15.88 2.99
C VAL A 228 24.23 -16.10 4.50
N ASP A 229 25.41 -16.06 5.11
CA ASP A 229 25.57 -16.20 6.56
C ASP A 229 25.36 -14.83 7.23
N ILE A 230 24.30 -14.67 8.02
CA ILE A 230 23.85 -13.38 8.55
C ILE A 230 24.02 -13.25 10.06
N GLY A 231 24.20 -14.35 10.77
CA GLY A 231 24.28 -14.36 12.23
C GLY A 231 24.35 -15.76 12.82
N ASP A 232 23.79 -15.90 14.02
CA ASP A 232 23.70 -17.18 14.73
C ASP A 232 22.23 -17.62 14.88
N GLY A 233 22.00 -18.92 15.07
CA GLY A 233 20.67 -19.48 15.29
C GLY A 233 19.84 -19.44 14.01
N ILE A 234 18.62 -18.90 14.06
CA ILE A 234 17.79 -18.66 12.85
C ILE A 234 18.51 -17.84 11.77
N PHE A 235 19.48 -17.02 12.16
CA PHE A 235 20.22 -16.16 11.23
C PHE A 235 21.45 -16.81 10.62
N ASP A 236 21.70 -18.10 10.90
CA ASP A 236 22.86 -18.82 10.35
C ASP A 236 22.83 -18.85 8.82
N LYS A 237 21.65 -18.97 8.22
CA LYS A 237 21.42 -19.00 6.77
C LYS A 237 20.22 -18.13 6.38
N GLY A 238 20.51 -16.96 5.82
CA GLY A 238 19.52 -16.07 5.24
C GLY A 238 19.44 -16.24 3.73
N THR A 239 18.23 -16.16 3.20
CA THR A 239 17.98 -16.06 1.76
C THR A 239 18.02 -14.58 1.34
N PHE A 240 18.89 -14.27 0.38
CA PHE A 240 19.08 -12.96 -0.22
C PHE A 240 18.55 -12.89 -1.66
N SER A 241 17.88 -11.80 -2.03
CA SER A 241 17.65 -11.39 -3.42
C SER A 241 17.97 -9.90 -3.59
N ASP A 242 18.09 -9.41 -4.83
CA ASP A 242 18.35 -7.99 -5.08
C ASP A 242 17.14 -7.08 -4.83
N GLY A 243 15.95 -7.64 -4.55
CA GLY A 243 14.75 -6.86 -4.27
C GLY A 243 14.22 -6.03 -5.45
N MET A 244 14.66 -6.31 -6.69
CA MET A 244 14.34 -5.52 -7.88
C MET A 244 13.28 -6.15 -8.81
N ALA A 245 12.46 -7.09 -8.33
CA ALA A 245 11.30 -7.58 -9.08
C ALA A 245 10.30 -6.44 -9.31
N GLU A 246 9.77 -6.36 -10.53
CA GLU A 246 8.93 -5.25 -11.01
C GLU A 246 7.47 -5.33 -10.51
N TYR A 247 7.27 -5.62 -9.22
CA TYR A 247 5.95 -5.56 -8.59
C TYR A 247 5.75 -4.19 -7.93
N SER A 248 4.74 -3.45 -8.38
CA SER A 248 4.27 -2.26 -7.65
C SER A 248 3.44 -2.66 -6.44
N GLN A 249 3.27 -1.74 -5.48
CA GLN A 249 2.35 -1.97 -4.36
C GLN A 249 0.93 -2.27 -4.85
N ASP A 250 0.45 -1.54 -5.86
CA ASP A 250 -0.87 -1.73 -6.44
C ASP A 250 -1.01 -3.11 -7.10
N TRP A 251 0.05 -3.59 -7.76
CA TRP A 251 0.05 -4.92 -8.37
C TRP A 251 -0.08 -6.02 -7.30
N LEU A 252 0.65 -5.90 -6.18
CA LEU A 252 0.55 -6.87 -5.08
C LEU A 252 -0.89 -6.99 -4.58
N TRP A 253 -1.57 -5.86 -4.37
CA TRP A 253 -2.95 -5.85 -3.92
C TRP A 253 -3.91 -6.39 -4.98
N ALA A 254 -3.79 -5.93 -6.23
CA ALA A 254 -4.67 -6.33 -7.33
C ALA A 254 -4.62 -7.83 -7.65
N ASN A 255 -3.51 -8.50 -7.31
CA ASN A 255 -3.30 -9.92 -7.58
C ASN A 255 -3.40 -10.80 -6.31
N GLY A 256 -3.91 -10.26 -5.19
CA GLY A 256 -4.11 -11.05 -3.96
C GLY A 256 -2.81 -11.42 -3.24
N HIS A 257 -1.71 -10.74 -3.53
CA HIS A 257 -0.41 -10.94 -2.89
C HIS A 257 -0.21 -10.08 -1.65
N GLY A 258 -1.26 -9.47 -1.10
CA GLY A 258 -1.20 -8.61 0.08
C GLY A 258 -1.12 -9.32 1.44
N ASN A 259 -1.34 -10.64 1.48
CA ASN A 259 -1.42 -11.41 2.74
C ASN A 259 -0.05 -11.57 3.43
N ILE A 260 0.31 -10.58 4.21
CA ILE A 260 1.47 -10.58 5.11
C ILE A 260 1.09 -9.93 6.44
N GLN A 261 1.79 -10.32 7.51
CA GLN A 261 1.87 -9.55 8.74
C GLN A 261 3.19 -8.80 8.74
N ARG A 262 3.15 -7.56 9.21
CA ARG A 262 4.30 -6.68 9.33
C ARG A 262 4.41 -6.18 10.76
N ILE A 263 5.61 -6.29 11.31
CA ILE A 263 5.96 -5.83 12.66
C ILE A 263 7.17 -4.91 12.48
N ARG A 264 6.97 -3.60 12.58
CA ARG A 264 8.03 -2.59 12.46
C ARG A 264 8.07 -1.68 13.67
N GLN A 265 9.20 -1.03 13.89
CA GLN A 265 9.38 -0.11 15.01
C GLN A 265 8.31 1.00 15.05
N GLU A 266 7.89 1.54 13.90
CA GLU A 266 6.90 2.63 13.85
C GLU A 266 5.50 2.19 14.30
N GLU A 267 5.19 0.90 14.12
CA GLU A 267 3.89 0.30 14.43
C GLU A 267 3.91 -0.39 15.80
N PHE A 268 5.05 -0.94 16.20
CA PHE A 268 5.26 -1.71 17.42
C PHE A 268 6.54 -1.25 18.14
N PRO A 269 6.54 -0.09 18.82
CA PRO A 269 7.74 0.42 19.48
C PRO A 269 8.33 -0.52 20.55
N SER A 270 7.55 -1.48 21.05
CA SER A 270 8.01 -2.52 21.98
C SER A 270 8.97 -3.54 21.35
N GLY A 271 9.02 -3.65 20.03
CA GLY A 271 9.73 -4.75 19.35
C GLY A 271 8.86 -5.96 19.05
N CYS A 272 7.64 -6.05 19.60
CA CYS A 272 6.89 -7.31 19.71
C CYS A 272 5.47 -7.26 19.09
N ASP A 273 5.04 -8.37 18.50
CA ASP A 273 3.64 -8.65 18.14
C ASP A 273 3.35 -10.17 18.22
N ILE A 274 2.07 -10.56 18.10
CA ILE A 274 1.63 -11.95 18.05
C ILE A 274 1.46 -12.40 16.60
N SER A 275 2.06 -13.53 16.23
CA SER A 275 1.97 -14.11 14.89
C SER A 275 0.52 -14.41 14.50
N ARG A 276 0.13 -13.98 13.30
CA ARG A 276 -1.18 -14.20 12.68
C ARG A 276 -1.16 -15.29 11.61
N TYR A 277 -0.01 -15.91 11.38
CA TYR A 277 0.19 -16.91 10.34
C TYR A 277 0.90 -18.14 10.90
N ASN A 278 0.54 -19.31 10.37
CA ASN A 278 1.42 -20.47 10.38
C ASN A 278 2.31 -20.37 9.14
N THR A 279 3.62 -20.27 9.32
CA THR A 279 4.58 -20.14 8.22
C THR A 279 5.93 -20.73 8.62
N ASN A 280 6.69 -21.17 7.63
CA ASN A 280 8.09 -21.56 7.83
C ASN A 280 9.06 -20.46 7.39
N LEU A 281 8.55 -19.32 6.93
CA LEU A 281 9.36 -18.23 6.40
C LEU A 281 9.08 -16.94 7.16
N VAL A 282 10.16 -16.26 7.53
CA VAL A 282 10.14 -14.94 8.16
C VAL A 282 11.22 -14.07 7.53
N TRP A 283 10.87 -12.86 7.15
CA TRP A 283 11.80 -11.86 6.63
C TRP A 283 12.12 -10.92 7.77
N ILE A 284 13.40 -10.81 8.12
CA ILE A 284 13.86 -9.98 9.22
C ILE A 284 14.92 -9.00 8.69
N ALA A 285 14.74 -7.73 9.01
CA ALA A 285 15.72 -6.66 8.86
C ALA A 285 15.96 -6.00 10.22
N GLY A 286 17.19 -5.58 10.48
CA GLY A 286 17.56 -4.92 11.72
C GLY A 286 19.04 -4.53 11.75
N ASN A 287 19.56 -4.30 12.96
CA ASN A 287 20.95 -3.91 13.19
C ASN A 287 21.80 -5.04 13.77
N ASN A 288 23.12 -4.92 13.63
CA ASN A 288 24.08 -5.81 14.29
C ASN A 288 23.82 -5.83 15.81
N GLY A 289 23.76 -7.03 16.39
CA GLY A 289 23.51 -7.28 17.81
C GLY A 289 22.03 -7.43 18.18
N MET A 290 21.11 -7.15 17.26
CA MET A 290 19.68 -7.42 17.48
C MET A 290 19.46 -8.93 17.67
N GLN A 291 18.59 -9.30 18.61
CA GLN A 291 18.17 -10.70 18.77
C GLN A 291 16.72 -10.85 18.35
N PHE A 292 16.39 -12.02 17.80
CA PHE A 292 15.01 -12.40 17.52
C PHE A 292 14.56 -13.42 18.55
N THR A 293 13.38 -13.18 19.12
CA THR A 293 12.76 -14.10 20.08
C THR A 293 11.42 -14.61 19.58
N VAL A 294 11.15 -15.87 19.92
CA VAL A 294 9.86 -16.53 19.73
C VAL A 294 9.41 -17.03 21.10
N ASN A 295 8.26 -16.58 21.58
CA ASN A 295 7.74 -16.86 22.92
C ASN A 295 8.78 -16.59 24.02
N ASP A 296 9.41 -15.41 23.95
CA ASP A 296 10.43 -14.93 24.88
C ASP A 296 11.75 -15.74 24.90
N GLN A 297 11.89 -16.78 24.07
CA GLN A 297 13.14 -17.50 23.87
C GLN A 297 13.95 -16.87 22.73
N VAL A 298 15.23 -16.57 22.96
CA VAL A 298 16.14 -16.14 21.90
C VAL A 298 16.40 -17.29 20.93
N VAL A 299 16.10 -17.07 19.65
CA VAL A 299 16.28 -18.06 18.58
C VAL A 299 17.44 -17.70 17.64
N GLY A 300 17.97 -16.49 17.72
CA GLY A 300 19.17 -16.07 17.00
C GLY A 300 19.61 -14.65 17.29
N THR A 301 20.85 -14.33 16.91
CA THR A 301 21.42 -12.96 16.98
C THR A 301 21.90 -12.50 15.60
N TYR A 302 21.43 -11.33 15.17
CA TYR A 302 21.68 -10.73 13.86
C TYR A 302 23.07 -10.09 13.83
N LYS A 303 23.88 -10.41 12.82
CA LYS A 303 25.26 -9.93 12.68
C LYS A 303 25.53 -9.22 11.34
N ALA A 304 24.57 -9.15 10.44
CA ALA A 304 24.71 -8.35 9.22
C ALA A 304 24.90 -6.86 9.55
N ALA A 305 25.35 -6.13 8.52
CA ALA A 305 25.48 -4.69 8.58
C ALA A 305 24.14 -4.02 8.91
N ASP A 306 24.22 -2.89 9.60
CA ASP A 306 23.07 -2.03 9.84
C ASP A 306 22.49 -1.58 8.49
N ASP A 307 21.19 -1.31 8.47
CA ASP A 307 20.45 -0.85 7.28
C ASP A 307 20.44 -1.84 6.10
N SER A 308 20.77 -3.12 6.33
CA SER A 308 20.54 -4.17 5.34
C SER A 308 19.05 -4.25 4.97
N HIS A 309 18.74 -4.58 3.71
CA HIS A 309 17.35 -4.76 3.25
C HIS A 309 16.63 -5.95 3.93
N GLY A 310 17.38 -6.74 4.71
CA GLY A 310 16.92 -7.92 5.42
C GLY A 310 16.98 -9.18 4.57
N TYR A 311 16.65 -10.30 5.20
CA TYR A 311 16.78 -11.62 4.60
C TYR A 311 15.61 -12.51 5.01
N ILE A 312 15.24 -13.46 4.16
CA ILE A 312 14.24 -14.48 4.50
C ILE A 312 14.95 -15.64 5.21
N PHE A 313 14.40 -16.05 6.35
CA PHE A 313 14.89 -17.16 7.15
C PHE A 313 13.85 -18.27 7.22
N GLU A 314 14.31 -19.51 7.20
CA GLU A 314 13.46 -20.69 7.43
C GLU A 314 13.35 -20.97 8.93
N TYR A 315 12.18 -20.72 9.50
CA TYR A 315 11.90 -21.03 10.91
C TYR A 315 10.41 -21.27 11.10
N PRO A 316 10.00 -22.34 11.80
CA PRO A 316 8.60 -22.62 12.05
C PRO A 316 8.02 -21.58 13.01
N ILE A 317 7.14 -20.74 12.49
CA ILE A 317 6.34 -19.78 13.24
C ILE A 317 4.90 -20.27 13.22
N ASN A 318 4.35 -20.47 14.40
CA ASN A 318 2.96 -20.87 14.56
C ASN A 318 2.09 -19.63 14.76
N PHE A 319 0.83 -19.79 14.40
CA PHE A 319 -0.21 -18.87 14.79
C PHE A 319 -0.17 -18.70 16.32
N GLY A 320 -0.14 -17.46 16.80
CA GLY A 320 -0.18 -17.14 18.23
C GLY A 320 1.19 -17.03 18.91
N ASP A 321 2.28 -17.38 18.21
CA ASP A 321 3.63 -17.18 18.73
C ASP A 321 3.93 -15.68 18.93
N LYS A 322 4.50 -15.32 20.08
CA LYS A 322 4.98 -13.96 20.35
C LYS A 322 6.33 -13.77 19.68
N LEU A 323 6.41 -12.85 18.72
CA LEU A 323 7.61 -12.55 17.96
C LEU A 323 8.17 -11.22 18.43
N CYS A 324 9.45 -11.16 18.80
CA CYS A 324 10.09 -9.89 19.15
C CYS A 324 11.45 -9.68 18.51
N ALA A 325 11.69 -8.45 18.07
CA ALA A 325 13.03 -7.89 17.91
C ALA A 325 13.46 -7.27 19.25
N VAL A 326 14.57 -7.75 19.83
CA VAL A 326 15.13 -7.21 21.08
C VAL A 326 16.55 -6.71 20.84
N ASN A 327 17.01 -5.77 21.67
CA ASN A 327 18.31 -5.11 21.53
C ASN A 327 18.52 -4.43 20.16
N TYR A 328 17.43 -4.06 19.48
CA TYR A 328 17.53 -3.25 18.26
C TYR A 328 17.91 -1.80 18.62
N ARG A 329 18.56 -1.10 17.69
CA ARG A 329 18.91 0.32 17.83
C ARG A 329 17.78 1.18 17.28
N PRO A 330 17.15 2.05 18.08
CA PRO A 330 16.01 2.85 17.62
C PRO A 330 16.27 3.76 16.42
N ALA A 331 17.55 4.09 16.14
CA ALA A 331 17.93 4.91 14.99
C ALA A 331 17.92 4.15 13.66
N THR A 332 18.18 2.84 13.69
CA THR A 332 18.16 1.93 12.53
C THR A 332 16.82 1.22 12.41
N GLY A 333 16.27 0.83 13.55
CA GLY A 333 15.02 0.10 13.69
C GLY A 333 15.08 -1.35 13.28
N TYR A 334 13.89 -1.91 13.06
CA TYR A 334 13.70 -3.32 12.70
C TYR A 334 12.44 -3.49 11.86
N ALA A 335 12.41 -4.57 11.08
CA ALA A 335 11.22 -5.04 10.41
C ALA A 335 11.18 -6.57 10.46
N ILE A 336 10.02 -7.11 10.83
CA ILE A 336 9.71 -8.54 10.75
C ILE A 336 8.47 -8.67 9.85
N LEU A 337 8.58 -9.46 8.79
CA LEU A 337 7.47 -9.76 7.91
C LEU A 337 7.29 -11.28 7.82
N LEU A 338 6.04 -11.73 7.82
CA LEU A 338 5.70 -13.14 7.74
C LEU A 338 4.36 -13.32 7.02
N GLY A 339 4.13 -14.49 6.43
CA GLY A 339 2.88 -14.80 5.73
C GLY A 339 3.13 -15.52 4.39
N PRO A 340 2.06 -15.99 3.73
CA PRO A 340 2.16 -16.81 2.52
C PRO A 340 2.76 -16.07 1.32
N ASN A 341 2.67 -14.74 1.28
CA ASN A 341 3.11 -13.93 0.15
C ASN A 341 4.48 -13.26 0.35
N ILE A 342 5.29 -13.77 1.29
CA ILE A 342 6.52 -13.09 1.71
C ILE A 342 7.50 -12.80 0.56
N TYR A 343 7.64 -13.71 -0.41
CA TYR A 343 8.55 -13.53 -1.54
C TYR A 343 8.13 -12.38 -2.46
N TYR A 344 6.84 -12.17 -2.72
CA TYR A 344 6.38 -11.04 -3.53
C TYR A 344 6.75 -9.69 -2.89
N HIS A 345 6.67 -9.61 -1.56
CA HIS A 345 7.03 -8.41 -0.81
C HIS A 345 8.54 -8.22 -0.73
N TYR A 346 9.27 -9.31 -0.48
CA TYR A 346 10.73 -9.31 -0.39
C TYR A 346 11.39 -8.94 -1.72
N ASP A 347 11.03 -9.64 -2.79
CA ASP A 347 11.66 -9.47 -4.11
C ASP A 347 11.32 -8.14 -4.78
N SER A 348 10.28 -7.42 -4.36
CA SER A 348 9.97 -6.06 -4.85
C SER A 348 10.37 -4.94 -3.89
N TYR A 349 11.03 -5.26 -2.79
CA TYR A 349 11.27 -4.29 -1.74
C TYR A 349 12.07 -3.07 -2.23
N CYS A 350 13.18 -3.30 -2.93
CA CYS A 350 14.00 -2.24 -3.49
C CYS A 350 13.30 -1.55 -4.67
N TYR A 351 12.62 -2.30 -5.54
CA TYR A 351 11.84 -1.76 -6.65
C TYR A 351 10.80 -0.73 -6.18
N ARG A 352 10.17 -0.97 -5.02
CA ARG A 352 9.22 -0.05 -4.39
C ARG A 352 9.87 1.15 -3.67
N GLY A 353 11.18 1.36 -3.85
CA GLY A 353 11.91 2.52 -3.35
C GLY A 353 12.37 2.43 -1.89
N ASN A 354 12.39 1.22 -1.31
CA ASN A 354 12.81 1.04 0.08
C ASN A 354 14.33 0.83 0.24
N CYS A 355 15.07 0.65 -0.86
CA CYS A 355 16.53 0.61 -0.87
C CYS A 355 17.04 1.94 -1.43
N LYS A 356 17.90 2.62 -0.69
CA LYS A 356 18.48 3.93 -1.07
C LYS A 356 19.99 3.86 -1.11
#